data_AF-A0A919S0Q9-F1
#
_entry.id   AF-A0A919S0Q9-F1
#
_cell.length_a   1.000
_cell.length_b   1.000
_cell.length_c   1.000
_cell.angle_alpha   90.00
_cell.angle_beta   90.00
_cell.angle_gamma   90.00
#
_symmetry.space_group_name_H-M   'P 1'
#
loop_
_entity.id
_entity.type
_entity.pdbx_description
1 polymer ?
#
loop_
_entity_poly.entity_id
_entity_poly.type
_entity_poly.pdbx_seq_one_letter_code
_entity_poly.pdbx_strand_id
1 'polypeptide(L)'
;MNELQVTSLDELKEVAKGTIVTLPGWNEKPFVCRVKRVSLLGLVSKGAIPNALLGAADKVFNKPNADVDIKELGKLFDIFAEETLIEPKLKDIKELSLELTDEQKLVLFNFTQQGLKALEQFRTEQTGVKDNKIS
;
A
#
# COMPACT_ATOMS: atom_id res chain seq x y z
N MET A 1 16.73 -16.44 -25.40
CA MET A 1 15.85 -16.99 -24.35
C MET A 1 16.53 -16.72 -23.03
N ASN A 2 15.91 -15.98 -22.11
CA ASN A 2 16.45 -15.90 -20.74
C ASN A 2 16.12 -17.23 -20.05
N GLU A 3 17.15 -17.99 -19.69
CA GLU A 3 16.99 -19.16 -18.82
C GLU A 3 16.52 -18.69 -17.44
N LEU A 4 15.49 -19.35 -16.90
CA LEU A 4 15.02 -19.08 -15.54
C LEU A 4 16.10 -19.51 -14.55
N GLN A 5 16.68 -18.55 -13.83
CA GLN A 5 17.62 -18.81 -12.75
C GLN A 5 16.94 -18.69 -11.39
N VAL A 6 17.38 -19.51 -10.43
CA VAL A 6 16.89 -19.46 -9.05
C VAL A 6 17.33 -18.14 -8.41
N THR A 7 16.40 -17.42 -7.81
CA THR A 7 16.68 -16.20 -7.04
C THR A 7 17.60 -16.51 -5.86
N SER A 8 18.69 -15.76 -5.73
CA SER A 8 19.66 -15.96 -4.66
C SER A 8 19.13 -15.49 -3.29
N LEU A 9 19.69 -16.01 -2.20
CA LEU A 9 19.37 -15.52 -0.85
C LEU A 9 19.73 -14.05 -0.66
N ASP A 10 20.76 -13.55 -1.33
CA ASP A 10 21.17 -12.16 -1.23
C ASP A 10 20.18 -11.23 -1.95
N GLU A 11 19.66 -11.62 -3.11
CA GLU A 11 18.53 -10.92 -3.74
C GLU A 11 17.30 -10.87 -2.84
N LEU A 12 16.97 -11.98 -2.18
CA LEU A 12 15.84 -12.03 -1.23
C LEU A 12 16.05 -11.12 -0.02
N LYS A 13 17.29 -10.98 0.48
CA LYS A 13 17.62 -10.02 1.55
C LYS A 13 17.40 -8.59 1.09
N GLU A 14 17.78 -8.25 -0.14
CA GLU A 14 17.50 -6.92 -0.69
C GLU A 14 16.00 -6.66 -0.84
N VAL A 15 15.23 -7.65 -1.31
CA VAL A 15 13.76 -7.55 -1.35
C VAL A 15 13.17 -7.37 0.07
N ALA A 16 13.72 -8.04 1.08
CA ALA A 16 13.27 -7.95 2.46
C ALA A 16 13.50 -6.56 3.09
N LYS A 17 14.48 -5.79 2.60
CA LYS A 17 14.66 -4.38 2.99
C LYS A 17 13.52 -3.48 2.48
N GLY A 18 12.67 -3.97 1.58
CA GLY A 18 11.59 -3.19 0.98
C GLY A 18 12.07 -2.21 -0.08
N THR A 19 11.11 -1.50 -0.66
CA THR A 19 11.30 -0.59 -1.80
C THR A 19 10.96 0.84 -1.40
N ILE A 20 11.76 1.80 -1.86
CA ILE A 20 11.48 3.22 -1.67
C ILE A 20 10.44 3.64 -2.70
N VAL A 21 9.35 4.23 -2.21
CA VAL A 21 8.22 4.69 -3.02
C VAL A 21 7.87 6.13 -2.66
N THR A 22 7.15 6.77 -3.57
CA THR A 22 6.69 8.16 -3.40
C THR A 22 5.16 8.13 -3.34
N LEU A 23 4.62 8.56 -2.21
CA LEU A 23 3.21 8.76 -1.97
C LEU A 23 2.87 10.26 -2.09
N PRO A 24 1.58 10.61 -2.28
CA PRO A 24 1.11 11.98 -2.09
C PRO A 24 1.51 12.52 -0.71
N GLY A 25 1.85 13.79 -0.63
CA GLY A 25 2.17 14.46 0.62
C GLY A 25 0.94 14.90 1.40
N TRP A 26 1.14 15.32 2.65
CA TRP A 26 0.16 16.13 3.38
C TRP A 26 0.10 17.57 2.89
N ASN A 27 1.10 17.99 2.12
CA ASN A 27 1.20 19.30 1.48
C ASN A 27 1.79 19.12 0.07
N GLU A 28 2.25 20.20 -0.54
CA GLU A 28 2.82 20.18 -1.90
C GLU A 28 4.06 19.28 -2.05
N LYS A 29 4.72 18.91 -0.95
CA LYS A 29 5.89 18.03 -0.98
C LYS A 29 5.46 16.58 -0.89
N PRO A 30 5.96 15.69 -1.77
CA PRO A 30 5.61 14.28 -1.73
C PRO A 30 6.14 13.59 -0.47
N PHE A 31 5.43 12.55 -0.04
CA PHE A 31 5.85 11.70 1.07
C PHE A 31 6.65 10.50 0.54
N VAL A 32 7.95 10.47 0.82
CA VAL A 32 8.83 9.36 0.43
C VAL A 32 8.95 8.39 1.59
N CYS A 33 8.66 7.13 1.35
CA CYS A 33 8.71 6.09 2.37
C CYS A 33 9.25 4.77 1.79
N ARG A 34 9.77 3.92 2.67
CA ARG A 34 10.15 2.55 2.39
C ARG A 34 8.99 1.62 2.75
N VAL A 35 8.59 0.81 1.79
CA VAL A 35 7.46 -0.12 1.93
C VAL A 35 7.86 -1.54 1.59
N LYS A 36 7.17 -2.52 2.16
CA LYS A 36 7.25 -3.93 1.73
C LYS A 36 5.91 -4.40 1.22
N ARG A 37 5.93 -5.33 0.29
CA ARG A 37 4.70 -5.97 -0.16
C ARG A 37 4.22 -6.96 0.90
N VAL A 38 2.95 -6.84 1.28
CA VAL A 38 2.28 -7.78 2.19
C VAL A 38 1.21 -8.56 1.45
N SER A 39 0.93 -9.78 1.92
CA SER A 39 -0.15 -10.62 1.40
C SER A 39 -1.35 -10.52 2.33
N LEU A 40 -2.52 -10.18 1.82
CA LEU A 40 -3.76 -10.17 2.62
C LEU A 40 -4.03 -11.53 3.26
N LEU A 41 -3.92 -12.62 2.49
CA LEU A 41 -4.05 -13.98 3.03
C LEU A 41 -2.97 -14.29 4.07
N GLY A 42 -1.76 -13.73 3.89
CA GLY A 42 -0.68 -13.82 4.89
C GLY A 42 -0.96 -13.04 6.17
N LEU A 43 -1.67 -11.91 6.11
CA LEU A 43 -2.09 -11.15 7.29
C LEU A 43 -3.24 -11.85 8.03
N VAL A 44 -4.18 -12.43 7.28
CA VAL A 44 -5.25 -13.26 7.83
C VAL A 44 -4.68 -14.47 8.56
N SER A 45 -3.77 -15.22 7.93
CA SER A 45 -3.20 -16.43 8.53
C SER A 45 -2.34 -16.16 9.77
N LYS A 46 -1.71 -14.98 9.86
CA LYS A 46 -0.95 -14.53 11.04
C LYS A 46 -1.83 -13.94 12.15
N GLY A 47 -3.15 -13.81 11.93
CA GLY A 47 -4.07 -13.21 12.89
C GLY A 47 -3.96 -11.68 13.00
N ALA A 48 -3.30 -11.01 12.06
CA ALA A 48 -3.20 -9.55 12.02
C ALA A 48 -4.55 -8.89 11.63
N ILE A 49 -5.38 -9.61 10.88
CA ILE A 49 -6.76 -9.20 10.56
C ILE A 49 -7.70 -9.74 11.65
N PRO A 50 -8.38 -8.88 12.43
CA PRO A 50 -9.37 -9.31 13.41
C PRO A 50 -10.50 -10.14 12.78
N ASN A 51 -11.02 -11.14 13.51
CA ASN A 51 -12.11 -12.02 13.03
C ASN A 51 -13.33 -11.24 12.53
N ALA A 52 -13.68 -10.13 13.17
CA ALA A 52 -14.78 -9.26 12.78
C ALA A 52 -14.60 -8.64 11.38
N LEU A 53 -13.36 -8.53 10.89
CA LEU A 53 -13.03 -7.94 9.58
C LEU A 53 -12.77 -8.99 8.50
N LEU A 54 -12.86 -10.29 8.80
CA LEU A 54 -12.58 -11.35 7.81
C LEU A 54 -13.58 -11.32 6.65
N GLY A 55 -14.84 -10.99 6.91
CA GLY A 55 -15.85 -10.83 5.85
C GLY A 55 -15.53 -9.67 4.90
N ALA A 56 -15.06 -8.55 5.45
CA ALA A 56 -14.60 -7.41 4.65
C ALA A 56 -13.32 -7.75 3.87
N ALA A 57 -12.36 -8.42 4.50
CA ALA A 57 -11.13 -8.87 3.85
C ALA A 57 -11.41 -9.83 2.68
N ASP A 58 -12.32 -10.78 2.85
CA ASP A 58 -12.75 -11.71 1.80
C ASP A 58 -13.37 -10.96 0.60
N LYS A 59 -14.27 -10.01 0.89
CA LYS A 59 -14.86 -9.14 -0.14
C LYS A 59 -13.79 -8.35 -0.91
N VAL A 60 -12.89 -7.67 -0.20
CA VAL A 60 -11.81 -6.88 -0.83
C VAL A 60 -10.90 -7.76 -1.69
N PHE A 61 -10.61 -9.00 -1.25
CA PHE A 61 -9.74 -9.92 -1.97
C PHE A 61 -10.40 -10.53 -3.21
N ASN A 62 -11.63 -11.04 -3.07
CA ASN A 62 -12.29 -11.85 -4.09
C ASN A 62 -13.28 -11.06 -4.96
N LYS A 63 -13.71 -9.87 -4.51
CA LYS A 63 -14.80 -9.10 -5.14
C LYS A 63 -14.42 -7.62 -5.20
N PRO A 64 -13.66 -7.18 -6.22
CA PRO A 64 -13.17 -5.81 -6.33
C PRO A 64 -14.26 -4.71 -6.36
N ASN A 65 -15.54 -5.07 -6.52
CA ASN A 65 -16.69 -4.14 -6.50
C ASN A 65 -17.72 -4.48 -5.39
N ALA A 66 -17.33 -5.25 -4.37
CA ALA A 66 -18.23 -5.55 -3.28
C ALA A 66 -18.49 -4.31 -2.41
N ASP A 67 -19.75 -4.16 -1.98
CA ASP A 67 -20.11 -3.19 -0.97
C ASP A 67 -19.54 -3.65 0.39
N VAL A 68 -18.55 -2.88 0.86
CA VAL A 68 -17.85 -3.08 2.13
C VAL A 68 -18.16 -1.88 2.99
N ASP A 69 -18.55 -2.12 4.24
CA ASP A 69 -18.80 -1.05 5.19
C ASP A 69 -17.57 -0.15 5.31
N ILE A 70 -17.78 1.17 5.20
CA ILE A 70 -16.68 2.15 5.14
C ILE A 70 -15.78 2.10 6.39
N LYS A 71 -16.34 1.74 7.55
CA LYS A 71 -15.58 1.62 8.80
C LYS A 71 -14.73 0.35 8.79
N GLU A 72 -15.24 -0.73 8.24
CA GLU A 72 -14.46 -1.96 8.04
C GLU A 72 -13.34 -1.76 7.02
N LEU A 73 -13.63 -1.06 5.92
CA LEU A 73 -12.64 -0.72 4.90
C LEU A 73 -11.53 0.16 5.45
N GLY A 74 -11.87 1.20 6.21
CA GLY A 74 -10.89 2.08 6.85
C GLY A 74 -9.96 1.32 7.81
N LYS A 75 -10.52 0.43 8.64
CA LYS A 75 -9.71 -0.44 9.52
C LYS A 75 -8.78 -1.37 8.76
N LEU A 76 -9.25 -1.95 7.65
CA LEU A 76 -8.40 -2.79 6.80
C LEU A 76 -7.24 -1.99 6.23
N PHE A 77 -7.51 -0.79 5.70
CA PHE A 77 -6.46 0.09 5.18
C PHE A 77 -5.45 0.49 6.24
N ASP A 78 -5.88 0.75 7.48
CA ASP A 78 -4.96 1.04 8.58
C ASP A 78 -4.06 -0.17 8.90
N ILE A 79 -4.61 -1.39 8.90
CA ILE A 79 -3.82 -2.62 9.10
C ILE A 79 -2.83 -2.81 7.95
N PHE A 80 -3.26 -2.60 6.71
CA PHE A 80 -2.36 -2.67 5.56
C PHE A 80 -1.24 -1.65 5.66
N ALA A 81 -1.54 -0.40 6.00
CA ALA A 81 -0.54 0.64 6.14
C ALA A 81 0.48 0.32 7.24
N GLU A 82 0.02 -0.14 8.41
CA GLU A 82 0.88 -0.56 9.53
C GLU A 82 1.83 -1.69 9.11
N GLU A 83 1.33 -2.67 8.36
CA GLU A 83 2.13 -3.81 7.91
C GLU A 83 3.00 -3.52 6.68
N THR A 84 2.64 -2.51 5.87
CA THR A 84 3.32 -2.16 4.62
C THR A 84 4.46 -1.18 4.84
N LEU A 85 4.30 -0.19 5.72
CA LEU A 85 5.30 0.85 5.99
C LEU A 85 6.46 0.30 6.83
N ILE A 86 7.68 0.37 6.29
CA ILE A 86 8.91 0.04 7.01
C ILE A 86 9.52 1.29 7.64
N GLU A 87 9.60 2.38 6.86
CA GLU A 87 10.29 3.61 7.26
C GLU A 87 9.71 4.84 6.52
N PRO A 88 9.22 5.88 7.23
CA PRO A 88 8.89 5.83 8.66
C PRO A 88 7.79 4.79 8.92
N LYS A 89 7.72 4.27 10.15
CA LYS A 89 6.62 3.38 10.54
C LYS A 89 5.36 4.19 10.73
N LEU A 90 4.20 3.54 10.61
CA LEU A 90 2.91 4.21 10.84
C LEU A 90 2.82 4.80 12.27
N LYS A 91 3.42 4.13 13.27
CA LYS A 91 3.56 4.66 14.63
C LYS A 91 4.33 5.98 14.69
N ASP A 92 5.43 6.11 13.96
CA ASP A 92 6.25 7.33 13.94
C ASP A 92 5.46 8.51 13.36
N ILE A 93 4.63 8.25 12.34
CA ILE A 93 3.73 9.25 11.74
C ILE A 93 2.66 9.69 12.77
N LYS A 94 2.04 8.73 13.47
CA LYS A 94 1.03 9.00 14.50
C LYS A 94 1.59 9.78 15.69
N GLU A 95 2.85 9.55 16.08
CA GLU A 95 3.54 10.30 17.14
C GLU A 95 3.70 11.79 16.81
N LEU A 96 3.71 12.14 15.52
CA LEU A 96 3.70 13.53 15.04
C LEU A 96 2.30 14.14 14.96
N SER A 97 1.26 13.45 15.47
CA SER A 97 -0.15 13.84 15.31
C SER A 97 -0.58 13.92 13.83
N LEU A 98 0.04 13.13 12.96
CA LEU A 98 -0.36 12.99 11.57
C LEU A 98 -1.12 11.68 11.36
N GLU A 99 -2.10 11.72 10.48
CA GLU A 99 -2.80 10.54 9.97
C GLU A 99 -2.50 10.39 8.48
N LEU A 100 -2.41 9.15 7.99
CA LEU A 100 -2.38 8.94 6.55
C LEU A 100 -3.69 9.42 5.94
N THR A 101 -3.60 10.17 4.85
CA THR A 101 -4.78 10.58 4.08
C THR A 101 -5.39 9.38 3.37
N ASP A 102 -6.67 9.49 2.98
CA ASP A 102 -7.35 8.42 2.24
C ASP A 102 -6.62 8.08 0.93
N GLU A 103 -6.08 9.10 0.26
CA GLU A 103 -5.29 8.93 -0.96
C GLU A 103 -4.01 8.12 -0.70
N GLN A 104 -3.26 8.44 0.37
CA GLN A 104 -2.07 7.70 0.75
C GLN A 104 -2.40 6.24 1.10
N LYS A 105 -3.49 6.01 1.85
CA LYS A 105 -3.97 4.66 2.20
C LYS A 105 -4.34 3.85 0.95
N LEU A 106 -5.03 4.47 0.00
CA LEU A 106 -5.43 3.84 -1.25
C LEU A 106 -4.21 3.47 -2.12
N VAL A 107 -3.23 4.36 -2.23
CA VAL A 107 -1.98 4.08 -2.96
C VAL A 107 -1.22 2.91 -2.32
N LEU A 108 -1.10 2.90 -1.00
CA LEU A 108 -0.48 1.79 -0.26
C LEU A 108 -1.24 0.48 -0.49
N PHE A 109 -2.56 0.50 -0.40
CA PHE A 109 -3.38 -0.67 -0.67
C PHE A 109 -3.18 -1.20 -2.09
N ASN A 110 -3.24 -0.33 -3.11
CA ASN A 110 -3.01 -0.71 -4.50
C ASN A 110 -1.61 -1.27 -4.73
N PHE A 111 -0.59 -0.73 -4.05
CA PHE A 111 0.76 -1.29 -4.07
C PHE A 111 0.79 -2.73 -3.52
N THR A 112 0.04 -3.06 -2.47
CA THR A 112 -0.02 -4.46 -1.98
C THR A 112 -0.62 -5.41 -3.03
N GLN A 113 -1.63 -4.94 -3.78
CA GLN A 113 -2.36 -5.74 -4.76
C GLN A 113 -1.59 -5.89 -6.09
N GLN A 114 -0.96 -4.84 -6.59
CA GLN A 114 -0.38 -4.81 -7.94
C GLN A 114 1.14 -4.58 -7.98
N GLY A 115 1.77 -4.34 -6.81
CA GLY A 115 3.19 -4.03 -6.71
C GLY A 115 3.53 -2.66 -7.29
N LEU A 116 4.75 -2.52 -7.81
CA LEU A 116 5.26 -1.23 -8.33
C LEU A 116 4.45 -0.70 -9.52
N LYS A 117 3.76 -1.55 -10.28
CA LYS A 117 2.91 -1.13 -11.41
C LYS A 117 1.78 -0.20 -10.97
N ALA A 118 1.22 -0.39 -9.77
CA ALA A 118 0.22 0.53 -9.24
C ALA A 118 0.78 1.95 -9.10
N LEU A 119 2.06 2.08 -8.69
CA LEU A 119 2.68 3.37 -8.45
C LEU A 119 3.02 4.11 -9.75
N GLU A 120 3.27 3.39 -10.84
CA GLU A 120 3.45 3.99 -12.18
C GLU A 120 2.16 4.62 -12.70
N GLN A 121 1.01 3.99 -12.46
CA GLN A 121 -0.29 4.54 -12.83
C GLN A 121 -0.60 5.83 -12.07
N PHE A 122 -0.38 5.85 -10.74
CA PHE A 122 -0.54 7.07 -9.94
C PHE A 122 0.38 8.21 -10.39
N ARG A 123 1.64 7.91 -10.74
CA ARG A 123 2.56 8.93 -11.28
C ARG A 123 2.06 9.54 -12.58
N THR A 124 1.50 8.70 -13.46
CA THR A 124 0.96 9.13 -14.75
C THR A 124 -0.27 10.02 -14.56
N GLU A 125 -1.17 9.67 -13.65
CA GLU A 125 -2.34 10.46 -13.29
C GLU A 125 -1.95 11.82 -12.68
N GLN A 126 -0.96 11.86 -11.78
CA GLN A 126 -0.46 13.12 -11.21
C GLN A 126 0.17 14.05 -12.26
N THR A 127 0.83 13.51 -13.28
CA THR A 127 1.36 14.32 -14.39
C THR A 127 0.26 14.76 -15.35
N GLY A 128 -0.72 13.90 -15.65
CA GLY A 128 -1.83 14.21 -16.56
C GLY A 128 -2.81 15.26 -16.03
N VAL A 129 -2.93 15.42 -14.70
CA VAL A 129 -3.76 16.47 -14.09
C VAL A 129 -3.13 17.87 -14.22
N LYS A 130 -1.80 17.99 -14.43
CA LYS A 130 -1.14 19.29 -14.61
C LYS A 130 -1.37 19.91 -16.00
N ASP A 131 -1.70 19.10 -17.00
CA ASP A 131 -1.88 19.58 -18.38
C ASP A 131 -3.32 20.02 -18.71
N ASN A 132 -4.28 19.86 -17.81
CA ASN A 132 -5.69 20.21 -18.08
C ASN A 132 -6.17 21.53 -17.43
N LYS A 133 -5.23 22.44 -17.14
CA LYS A 133 -5.53 23.85 -16.90
C LYS A 133 -4.71 24.71 -17.85
N ILE A 134 -5.17 24.88 -19.09
CA ILE A 134 -5.19 26.11 -19.89
C ILE A 134 -5.97 25.77 -21.18
N SER A 135 -7.22 26.21 -21.25
CA SER A 135 -7.88 26.75 -22.45
C SER A 135 -9.18 27.42 -22.02
#